data_AF-A0A1U7U1Y6-F1
#
_entry.id   AF-A0A1U7U1Y6-F1
#
_cell.length_a   1.000
_cell.length_b   1.000
_cell.length_c   1.000
_cell.angle_alpha   90.00
_cell.angle_beta   90.00
_cell.angle_gamma   90.00
#
_symmetry.space_group_name_H-M   'P 1'
#
loop_
_entity.id
_entity.type
_entity.pdbx_description
1 polymer ?
#
loop_
_entity_poly.entity_id
_entity_poly.type
_entity_poly.pdbx_seq_one_letter_code
_entity_poly.pdbx_strand_id
1 'polypeptide(L)'
;MGRVSGLVPTRFLTLLAHLVVVITLFWSRDSNIQACLPLRFTPEDYEKQDIQLVAALSVTVALFAVELAGFLSGVSMFNSTQSLISIGAHCSASVALSFFIFERWECTTYCALPAVTEMALFVAVFGLKKKPF
;
A
#
# COMPACT_ATOMS: atom_id res chain seq x y z
N MET A 1 25.23 5.24 22.17
CA MET A 1 24.62 3.94 21.84
C MET A 1 23.09 4.02 22.07
N GLY A 2 22.31 4.67 21.19
CA GLY A 2 20.90 5.00 21.53
C GLY A 2 19.96 5.37 20.38
N ARG A 3 20.23 4.96 19.13
CA ARG A 3 19.43 5.36 17.95
C ARG A 3 18.58 4.24 17.32
N VAL A 4 18.47 3.08 17.97
CA VAL A 4 17.75 1.89 17.43
C VAL A 4 16.39 1.67 18.12
N SER A 5 16.10 2.33 19.25
CA SER A 5 14.92 2.00 20.08
C SER A 5 13.57 2.37 19.48
N GLY A 6 13.51 3.28 18.50
CA GLY A 6 12.24 3.70 17.88
C GLY A 6 11.86 2.96 16.60
N LEU A 7 12.80 2.25 15.98
CA LEU A 7 12.62 1.75 14.61
C LEU A 7 11.56 0.66 14.50
N VAL A 8 11.53 -0.23 15.49
CA VAL A 8 10.54 -1.31 15.61
C VAL A 8 9.13 -0.75 15.77
N PRO A 9 8.83 0.10 16.78
CA PRO A 9 7.49 0.67 16.93
C PRO A 9 7.09 1.58 15.77
N THR A 10 8.02 2.35 15.17
CA THR A 10 7.70 3.16 13.98
C THR A 10 7.29 2.28 12.80
N ARG A 11 8.03 1.21 12.51
CA ARG A 11 7.68 0.28 11.42
C ARG A 11 6.31 -0.35 11.61
N PHE A 12 6.01 -0.78 12.84
CA PHE A 12 4.70 -1.33 13.19
C PHE A 12 3.57 -0.32 12.93
N LEU A 13 3.73 0.92 13.40
CA LEU A 13 2.73 1.97 13.21
C LEU A 13 2.56 2.32 11.73
N THR A 14 3.64 2.43 10.95
CA THR A 14 3.52 2.72 9.51
C THR A 14 2.90 1.57 8.72
N LEU A 15 3.18 0.32 9.10
CA LEU A 15 2.51 -0.85 8.51
C LEU A 15 1.01 -0.82 8.78
N LEU A 16 0.61 -0.59 10.03
CA LEU A 16 -0.79 -0.50 10.41
C LEU A 16 -1.49 0.70 9.77
N ALA A 17 -0.85 1.86 9.71
CA ALA A 17 -1.40 3.04 9.06
C ALA A 17 -1.70 2.76 7.59
N HIS A 18 -0.75 2.15 6.88
CA HIS A 18 -0.96 1.79 5.47
C HIS A 18 -2.09 0.75 5.32
N LEU A 19 -2.16 -0.25 6.20
CA LEU A 19 -3.25 -1.23 6.20
C LEU A 19 -4.62 -0.57 6.40
N VAL A 20 -4.75 0.39 7.32
CA VAL A 20 -6.01 1.12 7.56
C VAL A 20 -6.43 1.91 6.33
N VAL A 21 -5.48 2.56 5.64
CA VAL A 21 -5.75 3.28 4.38
C VAL A 21 -6.26 2.32 3.30
N VAL A 22 -5.63 1.16 3.14
CA VAL A 22 -6.05 0.13 2.17
C VAL A 22 -7.46 -0.41 2.48
N ILE A 23 -7.78 -0.67 3.75
CA ILE A 23 -9.13 -1.09 4.16
C ILE A 23 -10.15 0.03 3.90
N THR A 24 -9.78 1.28 4.17
CA THR A 24 -10.64 2.45 3.89
C THR A 24 -10.93 2.57 2.40
N LEU A 25 -9.92 2.28 1.56
CA LEU A 25 -10.07 2.22 0.11
C LEU A 25 -11.03 1.10 -0.34
N PHE A 26 -10.93 -0.09 0.24
CA PHE A 26 -11.89 -1.17 0.00
C PHE A 26 -13.32 -0.74 0.33
N TRP A 27 -13.52 -0.05 1.46
CA TRP A 27 -14.83 0.41 1.88
C TRP A 27 -15.41 1.52 0.99
N SER A 28 -14.55 2.34 0.41
CA SER A 28 -14.94 3.50 -0.40
C SER A 28 -14.80 3.27 -1.91
N ARG A 29 -14.49 2.04 -2.35
CA ARG A 29 -14.14 1.72 -3.75
C ARG A 29 -15.18 2.21 -4.75
N ASP A 30 -16.46 2.03 -4.46
CA ASP A 30 -17.56 2.37 -5.37
C ASP A 30 -17.57 3.87 -5.67
N SER A 31 -17.38 4.69 -4.63
CA SER A 31 -17.32 6.14 -4.75
C SER A 31 -16.05 6.60 -5.47
N ASN A 32 -14.92 5.92 -5.23
CA ASN A 32 -13.65 6.24 -5.88
C ASN A 32 -13.67 5.88 -7.38
N ILE A 33 -14.16 4.70 -7.76
CA ILE A 33 -14.25 4.26 -9.15
C ILE A 33 -15.21 5.17 -9.93
N GLN A 34 -16.38 5.47 -9.36
CA GLN A 34 -17.35 6.37 -10.00
C GLN A 34 -16.81 7.80 -10.17
N ALA A 35 -15.96 8.27 -9.25
CA ALA A 35 -15.32 9.57 -9.38
C ALA A 35 -14.25 9.61 -10.49
N CYS A 36 -13.64 8.47 -10.80
CA CYS A 36 -12.69 8.34 -11.88
C CYS A 36 -13.38 8.21 -13.25
N LEU A 37 -14.55 7.57 -13.31
CA LEU A 37 -15.25 7.33 -14.57
C LEU A 37 -15.83 8.61 -15.21
N PRO A 38 -15.90 8.67 -16.56
CA PRO A 38 -16.50 9.80 -17.27
C PRO A 38 -18.02 9.91 -16.99
N LEU A 39 -18.58 11.12 -17.16
CA LEU A 39 -20.02 11.41 -17.00
C LEU A 39 -20.96 10.47 -17.79
N ARG A 40 -20.46 9.86 -18.87
CA ARG A 40 -21.11 8.75 -19.58
C ARG A 40 -20.14 7.57 -19.59
N PHE A 41 -20.36 6.62 -18.69
CA PHE A 41 -19.60 5.37 -18.62
C PHE A 41 -20.48 4.19 -19.02
N THR A 42 -19.86 3.14 -19.56
CA THR A 42 -20.53 1.86 -19.77
C THR A 42 -20.36 0.97 -18.53
N PRO A 43 -21.26 0.00 -18.30
CA PRO A 43 -21.08 -0.97 -17.22
C PRO A 43 -19.75 -1.74 -17.31
N GLU A 44 -19.28 -1.98 -18.53
CA GLU A 44 -18.03 -2.68 -18.83
C GLU A 44 -16.79 -1.90 -18.36
N ASP A 45 -16.80 -0.56 -18.51
CA ASP A 45 -15.71 0.31 -18.04
C ASP A 45 -15.59 0.31 -16.51
N TYR A 46 -16.74 0.31 -15.81
CA TYR A 46 -16.78 0.23 -14.36
C TYR A 46 -16.27 -1.13 -13.86
N GLU A 47 -16.76 -2.23 -14.44
CA GLU A 47 -16.37 -3.58 -14.02
C GLU A 47 -14.87 -3.83 -14.20
N LYS A 48 -14.30 -3.34 -15.32
CA LYS A 48 -12.87 -3.44 -15.56
C LYS A 48 -12.05 -2.72 -14.50
N GLN A 49 -12.45 -1.50 -14.11
CA GLN A 49 -11.75 -0.74 -13.07
C GLN A 49 -11.93 -1.37 -11.68
N ASP A 50 -13.14 -1.85 -11.35
CA ASP A 50 -13.39 -2.53 -10.08
C ASP A 50 -12.53 -3.79 -9.94
N ILE A 51 -12.49 -4.65 -10.97
CA ILE A 51 -11.66 -5.86 -10.96
C ILE A 51 -10.19 -5.51 -10.76
N GLN A 52 -9.67 -4.49 -11.46
CA GLN A 52 -8.28 -4.06 -11.33
C GLN A 52 -7.97 -3.55 -9.92
N LEU A 53 -8.82 -2.69 -9.37
CA LEU A 53 -8.62 -2.11 -8.04
C LEU A 53 -8.73 -3.19 -6.94
N VAL A 54 -9.74 -4.04 -7.00
CA VAL A 54 -9.92 -5.15 -6.05
C VAL A 54 -8.76 -6.13 -6.13
N ALA A 55 -8.30 -6.49 -7.34
CA ALA A 55 -7.15 -7.37 -7.50
C ALA A 55 -5.90 -6.77 -6.86
N ALA A 56 -5.59 -5.50 -7.13
CA ALA A 56 -4.44 -4.81 -6.54
C ALA A 56 -4.52 -4.76 -5.01
N LEU A 57 -5.64 -4.29 -4.46
CA LEU A 57 -5.82 -4.18 -3.01
C LEU A 57 -5.81 -5.55 -2.31
N SER A 58 -6.35 -6.60 -2.95
CA SER A 58 -6.34 -7.97 -2.40
C SER A 58 -4.92 -8.53 -2.29
N VAL A 59 -4.08 -8.29 -3.30
CA VAL A 59 -2.66 -8.65 -3.27
C VAL A 59 -1.98 -7.88 -2.16
N THR A 60 -2.20 -6.57 -2.04
CA THR A 60 -1.62 -5.74 -0.96
C THR A 60 -1.98 -6.27 0.42
N VAL A 61 -3.23 -6.64 0.69
CA VAL A 61 -3.67 -7.22 1.97
C VAL A 61 -2.96 -8.55 2.25
N ALA A 62 -2.79 -9.42 1.24
CA ALA A 62 -2.06 -10.67 1.40
C ALA A 62 -0.58 -10.44 1.74
N LEU A 63 0.07 -9.45 1.09
CA LEU A 63 1.46 -9.10 1.36
C LEU A 63 1.62 -8.48 2.76
N PHE A 64 0.68 -7.65 3.19
CA PHE A 64 0.62 -7.16 4.57
C PHE A 64 0.57 -8.29 5.58
N ALA A 65 -0.24 -9.32 5.33
CA ALA A 65 -0.31 -10.48 6.23
C ALA A 65 1.04 -11.18 6.35
N VAL A 66 1.76 -11.35 5.24
CA VAL A 66 3.11 -11.94 5.23
C VAL A 66 4.11 -11.05 5.97
N GLU A 67 4.13 -9.74 5.70
CA GLU A 67 5.06 -8.82 6.34
C GLU A 67 4.77 -8.68 7.83
N LEU A 68 3.49 -8.59 8.22
CA LEU A 68 3.07 -8.53 9.63
C LEU A 68 3.42 -9.83 10.36
N ALA A 69 3.23 -11.00 9.75
CA ALA A 69 3.65 -12.27 10.34
C ALA A 69 5.18 -12.35 10.49
N GLY A 70 5.94 -11.92 9.48
CA GLY A 70 7.41 -11.84 9.52
C GLY A 70 7.94 -10.83 10.55
N PHE A 71 7.18 -9.75 10.78
CA PHE A 71 7.47 -8.75 11.80
C PHE A 71 7.17 -9.28 13.20
N LEU A 72 5.97 -9.83 13.44
CA LEU A 72 5.54 -10.38 14.73
C LEU A 72 6.33 -11.62 15.16
N SER A 73 6.79 -12.43 14.21
CA SER A 73 7.69 -13.58 14.49
C SER A 73 9.12 -13.16 14.84
N GLY A 74 9.47 -11.87 14.74
CA GLY A 74 10.80 -11.35 15.05
C GLY A 74 11.85 -11.55 13.96
N VAL A 75 11.55 -12.30 12.89
CA VAL A 75 12.50 -12.62 11.80
C VAL A 75 12.95 -11.36 11.06
N SER A 76 12.05 -10.41 10.82
CA SER A 76 12.35 -9.15 10.12
C SER A 76 12.57 -7.97 11.06
N MET A 77 12.25 -8.12 12.35
CA MET A 77 12.24 -7.04 13.34
C MET A 77 13.64 -6.45 13.61
N PHE A 78 14.69 -7.25 13.46
CA PHE A 78 16.07 -6.86 13.78
C PHE A 78 16.89 -6.36 12.57
N ASN A 79 16.31 -6.32 11.37
CA ASN A 79 16.97 -5.76 10.20
C ASN A 79 16.65 -4.26 10.06
N SER A 80 17.59 -3.41 10.50
CA SER A 80 17.43 -1.95 10.49
C SER A 80 17.29 -1.36 9.08
N THR A 81 18.01 -1.89 8.08
CA THR A 81 17.93 -1.39 6.69
C THR A 81 16.60 -1.74 6.06
N GLN A 82 16.14 -2.99 6.22
CA GLN A 82 14.81 -3.41 5.76
C GLN A 82 13.72 -2.57 6.43
N SER A 83 13.87 -2.31 7.73
CA SER A 83 12.89 -1.53 8.48
C SER A 83 12.81 -0.07 8.04
N LEU A 84 13.93 0.58 7.72
CA LEU A 84 13.92 1.95 7.16
C LEU A 84 13.24 2.03 5.79
N ILE A 85 13.53 1.07 4.90
CA ILE A 85 12.93 1.02 3.56
C ILE A 85 11.43 0.75 3.67
N SER A 86 11.03 -0.21 4.52
CA SER A 86 9.63 -0.53 4.80
C SER A 86 8.89 0.70 5.35
N ILE A 87 9.42 1.38 6.38
CA ILE A 87 8.84 2.62 6.91
C ILE A 87 8.64 3.67 5.81
N GLY A 88 9.69 3.96 5.03
CA GLY A 88 9.63 4.96 3.99
C GLY A 88 8.60 4.65 2.92
N ALA A 89 8.54 3.39 2.49
CA ALA A 89 7.64 2.96 1.43
C ALA A 89 6.17 2.87 1.89
N HIS A 90 5.90 2.33 3.09
CA HIS A 90 4.56 2.34 3.66
C HIS A 90 4.06 3.76 3.93
N CYS A 91 4.95 4.66 4.38
CA CYS A 91 4.61 6.07 4.57
C CYS A 91 4.25 6.76 3.25
N SER A 92 5.10 6.64 2.22
CA SER A 92 4.83 7.26 0.92
C SER A 92 3.58 6.71 0.25
N ALA A 93 3.35 5.40 0.33
CA ALA A 93 2.13 4.77 -0.18
C ALA A 93 0.89 5.22 0.59
N SER A 94 0.95 5.29 1.93
CA SER A 94 -0.16 5.80 2.74
C SER A 94 -0.54 7.22 2.34
N VAL A 95 0.45 8.09 2.12
CA VAL A 95 0.21 9.47 1.68
C VAL A 95 -0.41 9.50 0.28
N ALA A 96 0.16 8.77 -0.69
CA ALA A 96 -0.35 8.70 -2.05
C ALA A 96 -1.79 8.16 -2.12
N LEU A 97 -2.09 7.09 -1.41
CA LEU A 97 -3.43 6.50 -1.35
C LEU A 97 -4.41 7.40 -0.58
N SER A 98 -3.96 8.14 0.44
CA SER A 98 -4.81 9.13 1.12
C SER A 98 -5.21 10.24 0.16
N PHE A 99 -4.29 10.74 -0.66
CA PHE A 99 -4.65 11.68 -1.73
C PHE A 99 -5.67 11.08 -2.69
N PHE A 100 -5.50 9.81 -3.10
CA PHE A 100 -6.48 9.12 -3.94
C PHE A 100 -7.88 9.03 -3.30
N ILE A 101 -7.97 8.84 -1.98
CA ILE A 101 -9.26 8.82 -1.26
C ILE A 101 -9.93 10.20 -1.19
N PHE A 102 -9.17 11.27 -0.95
CA PHE A 102 -9.72 12.61 -0.72
C PHE A 102 -10.02 13.38 -2.01
N GLU A 103 -9.20 13.18 -3.03
CA GLU A 103 -9.25 13.94 -4.26
C GLU A 103 -10.02 13.14 -5.34
N ARG A 104 -11.27 13.55 -5.64
CA ARG A 104 -12.05 13.06 -6.81
C ARG A 104 -11.47 13.55 -8.15
N TRP A 105 -10.52 12.84 -8.75
CA TRP A 105 -9.76 13.37 -9.92
C TRP A 105 -9.76 12.48 -11.17
N GLU A 106 -9.48 13.16 -12.29
CA GLU A 106 -9.43 12.66 -13.67
C GLU A 106 -8.71 11.32 -13.84
N CYS A 107 -9.41 10.39 -14.51
CA CYS A 107 -9.17 8.96 -14.60
C CYS A 107 -7.77 8.49 -15.05
N THR A 108 -7.01 9.33 -15.74
CA THR A 108 -5.84 8.89 -16.54
C THR A 108 -4.50 9.01 -15.83
N THR A 109 -4.33 9.99 -14.94
CA THR A 109 -3.02 10.27 -14.33
C THR A 109 -2.85 9.56 -12.99
N TYR A 110 -3.95 9.35 -12.25
CA TYR A 110 -3.90 8.94 -10.85
C TYR A 110 -4.49 7.55 -10.55
N CYS A 111 -5.14 6.84 -11.49
CA CYS A 111 -5.47 5.41 -11.30
C CYS A 111 -4.22 4.51 -11.39
N ALA A 112 -3.24 4.91 -12.18
CA ALA A 112 -1.98 4.18 -12.31
C ALA A 112 -1.07 4.38 -11.09
N LEU A 113 -1.17 5.52 -10.39
CA LEU A 113 -0.30 5.83 -9.26
C LEU A 113 -0.45 4.85 -8.09
N PRO A 114 -1.66 4.53 -7.58
CA PRO A 114 -1.90 3.47 -6.61
C PRO A 114 -1.29 2.15 -7.05
N ALA A 115 -1.56 1.71 -8.28
CA ALA A 115 -1.02 0.46 -8.80
C ALA A 115 0.53 0.49 -8.88
N VAL A 116 1.11 1.60 -9.31
CA VAL A 116 2.57 1.78 -9.40
C VAL A 116 3.21 1.84 -8.02
N THR A 117 2.60 2.52 -7.05
CA THR A 117 3.09 2.55 -5.67
C THR A 117 3.03 1.16 -5.03
N GLU A 118 1.97 0.39 -5.28
CA GLU A 118 1.84 -0.99 -4.79
C GLU A 118 2.84 -1.94 -5.46
N MET A 119 3.09 -1.80 -6.76
CA MET A 119 4.14 -2.57 -7.45
C MET A 119 5.54 -2.20 -6.97
N ALA A 120 5.79 -0.91 -6.69
CA ALA A 120 7.05 -0.48 -6.09
C ALA A 120 7.23 -1.06 -4.68
N LEU A 121 6.17 -1.14 -3.88
CA LEU A 121 6.18 -1.80 -2.57
C LEU A 121 6.48 -3.29 -2.68
N PHE A 122 5.85 -4.00 -3.62
CA PHE A 122 6.12 -5.41 -3.85
C PHE A 122 7.60 -5.66 -4.15
N VAL A 123 8.20 -4.84 -5.03
CA VAL A 123 9.62 -4.91 -5.36
C VAL A 123 10.49 -4.52 -4.15
N ALA A 124 10.11 -3.51 -3.38
CA ALA A 124 10.87 -3.06 -2.22
C ALA A 124 10.90 -4.12 -1.09
N VAL A 125 9.77 -4.77 -0.81
CA VAL A 125 9.63 -5.77 0.27
C VAL A 125 10.26 -7.10 -0.12
N PHE A 126 10.04 -7.59 -1.35
CA PHE A 126 10.47 -8.93 -1.77
C PHE A 126 11.77 -8.94 -2.58
N GLY A 127 12.02 -7.91 -3.38
CA GLY A 127 13.17 -7.84 -4.30
C GLY A 127 14.48 -7.46 -3.62
N LEU A 128 14.45 -6.66 -2.54
CA LEU A 128 15.65 -6.19 -1.84
C LEU A 128 16.08 -7.11 -0.69
N LYS A 129 15.74 -8.40 -0.74
CA LYS A 129 16.09 -9.44 0.23
C LYS A 129 17.62 -9.60 0.34
N LYS A 130 18.31 -8.64 0.98
CA LYS A 130 19.73 -8.72 1.29
C LYS A 130 19.91 -9.76 2.40
N LYS A 131 20.80 -10.72 2.14
CA LYS A 131 21.15 -11.78 3.10
C LYS A 131 21.52 -11.16 4.46
N PRO A 132 21.04 -11.73 5.57
CA PRO A 132 21.55 -11.38 6.88
C PRO A 132 23.03 -11.78 6.91
N PHE A 133 23.90 -10.81 7.19
CA PHE A 133 25.21 -11.09 7.77
C PHE A 133 25.08 -10.95 9.28
#